data_AF-A0A2E6UQ29-F1
#
_entry.id   AF-A0A2E6UQ29-F1
#
_cell.length_a   1.000
_cell.length_b   1.000
_cell.length_c   1.000
_cell.angle_alpha   90.00
_cell.angle_beta   90.00
_cell.angle_gamma   90.00
#
_symmetry.space_group_name_H-M   'P 1'
#
loop_
_entity.id
_entity.type
_entity.pdbx_description
1 polymer ?
#
loop_
_entity_poly.entity_id
_entity_poly.type
_entity_poly.pdbx_seq_one_letter_code
_entity_poly.pdbx_strand_id
1 'polypeptide(L)' 'MATTYGSTGTAATASSGSWDQSLWYDSRWYKFGMGLMLAVAIFWIWYQRTFAYSHGMDSMEPEFEKVW' A
#
# COMPACT_ATOMS: atom_id res chain seq x y z
N MET A 1 51.95 32.48 -16.34
CA MET A 1 51.40 31.85 -15.12
C MET A 1 49.99 31.41 -15.48
N ALA A 2 49.82 30.11 -15.73
CA ALA A 2 48.58 29.55 -16.28
C ALA A 2 47.77 28.92 -15.13
N THR A 3 46.56 29.42 -14.91
CA THR A 3 45.57 28.79 -14.03
C THR A 3 45.10 27.51 -14.71
N THR A 4 45.65 26.37 -14.29
CA THR A 4 45.10 25.06 -14.64
C THR A 4 43.86 24.86 -13.78
N TYR A 5 42.68 25.13 -14.34
CA TYR A 5 41.42 24.60 -13.80
C TYR A 5 41.51 23.07 -13.88
N GLY A 6 41.67 22.42 -12.73
CA GLY A 6 41.60 20.98 -12.62
C GLY A 6 40.22 20.51 -13.07
N SER A 7 40.14 20.03 -14.30
CA SER A 7 39.08 19.15 -14.78
C SER A 7 39.19 17.83 -14.02
N THR A 8 38.62 17.79 -12.83
CA THR A 8 38.19 16.54 -12.21
C THR A 8 36.68 16.57 -12.20
N GLY A 9 36.08 15.85 -13.16
CA GLY A 9 34.69 15.44 -13.08
C GLY A 9 34.51 14.58 -11.85
N THR A 10 34.28 15.23 -10.71
CA THR A 10 33.68 14.60 -9.55
C THR A 10 32.18 14.62 -9.85
N ALA A 11 31.72 13.60 -10.58
CA ALA A 11 30.36 13.13 -10.38
C ALA A 11 30.14 13.17 -8.87
N ALA A 12 29.12 13.89 -8.43
CA ALA A 12 28.82 14.11 -7.03
C ALA A 12 28.69 12.74 -6.32
N THR A 13 29.82 12.22 -5.85
CA THR A 13 29.90 11.02 -5.05
C THR A 13 29.42 11.47 -3.68
N ALA A 14 28.10 11.46 -3.52
CA ALA A 14 27.44 11.52 -2.23
C ALA A 14 27.94 10.31 -1.41
N SER A 15 29.12 10.45 -0.82
CA SER A 15 29.70 9.46 0.09
C SER A 15 28.90 9.49 1.38
N SER A 16 27.81 8.73 1.36
CA SER A 16 27.35 7.88 2.46
C SER A 16 27.53 8.49 3.85
N GLY A 17 26.71 9.49 4.19
CA GLY A 17 26.42 9.72 5.59
C GLY A 17 25.83 8.44 6.18
N SER A 18 26.32 8.06 7.36
CA SER A 18 25.81 6.95 8.17
C SER A 18 24.40 7.31 8.68
N TRP A 19 23.43 7.31 7.78
CA TRP A 19 22.04 7.51 8.11
C TRP A 19 21.40 6.13 8.25
N ASP A 20 20.73 5.90 9.37
CA ASP A 20 20.05 4.64 9.65
C ASP A 20 18.91 4.41 8.64
N GLN A 21 19.17 3.57 7.65
CA GLN A 21 18.22 3.21 6.60
C GLN A 21 17.05 2.38 7.14
N SER A 22 17.16 1.81 8.35
CA SER A 22 16.10 0.99 8.95
C SER A 22 14.83 1.78 9.26
N LEU A 23 14.96 3.09 9.52
CA LEU A 23 13.83 3.97 9.80
C LEU A 23 12.96 4.20 8.54
N TRP A 24 13.60 4.28 7.37
CA TRP A 24 12.92 4.50 6.09
C TRP A 24 12.28 3.23 5.53
N TYR A 25 12.80 2.07 5.92
CA TYR A 25 12.30 0.75 5.49
C TYR A 25 11.45 0.03 6.55
N ASP A 26 10.95 0.76 7.55
CA ASP A 26 10.04 0.19 8.53
C ASP A 26 8.69 -0.18 7.90
N SER A 27 8.64 -1.38 7.33
CA SER A 27 7.49 -1.95 6.62
C SER A 27 6.37 -2.42 7.55
N ARG A 28 6.49 -2.28 8.88
CA ARG A 28 5.49 -2.75 9.85
C ARG A 28 4.11 -2.16 9.55
N TRP A 29 4.05 -0.85 9.38
CA TRP A 29 2.79 -0.14 9.09
C TRP A 29 2.25 -0.41 7.70
N TYR A 30 3.13 -0.56 6.71
CA TYR A 30 2.75 -0.97 5.36
C TYR A 30 2.11 -2.36 5.34
N LYS A 31 2.73 -3.35 6.00
CA LYS A 31 2.20 -4.71 6.12
C LYS A 31 0.89 -4.75 6.88
N PHE A 32 0.76 -3.93 7.92
CA PHE A 32 -0.51 -3.80 8.64
C PHE A 32 -1.62 -3.24 7.75
N GLY A 33 -1.35 -2.17 7.00
CA GLY A 33 -2.28 -1.62 6.02
C GLY A 33 -2.67 -2.65 4.95
N MET A 34 -1.69 -3.36 4.37
CA MET A 34 -1.94 -4.42 3.39
C MET A 34 -2.76 -5.57 3.97
N GLY A 35 -2.48 -5.98 5.22
CA GLY A 35 -3.25 -7.00 5.92
C GLY A 35 -4.69 -6.59 6.18
N LEU A 36 -4.92 -5.32 6.54
CA LEU A 36 -6.26 -4.78 6.75
C LEU A 36 -7.05 -4.72 5.43
N MET A 37 -6.42 -4.27 4.34
CA MET A 37 -7.04 -4.27 3.01
C MET A 37 -7.42 -5.69 2.56
N LEU A 38 -6.54 -6.67 2.79
CA LEU A 38 -6.81 -8.07 2.49
C LEU A 38 -7.97 -8.62 3.34
N ALA A 39 -8.02 -8.29 4.62
CA ALA A 39 -9.10 -8.72 5.52
C ALA A 39 -10.46 -8.17 5.07
N VAL A 40 -10.54 -6.90 4.68
CA VAL A 40 -11.77 -6.29 4.13
C VAL A 40 -12.19 -6.97 2.84
N ALA A 41 -11.24 -7.28 1.94
CA ALA A 41 -11.54 -7.98 0.70
C ALA A 41 -12.09 -9.40 0.95
N ILE A 42 -11.47 -10.16 1.86
CA ILE A 42 -11.93 -11.50 2.25
C ILE A 42 -13.32 -11.42 2.88
N PHE A 43 -13.53 -10.46 3.79
CA PHE A 43 -14.82 -10.22 4.41
C PHE A 43 -15.90 -9.96 3.36
N TRP A 44 -15.62 -9.11 2.37
CA TRP A 44 -16.58 -8.79 1.31
C TRP A 44 -16.94 -10.00 0.45
N ILE A 45 -15.96 -10.83 0.08
CA ILE A 45 -16.20 -12.07 -0.67
C ILE A 45 -17.05 -13.04 0.16
N TRP A 46 -16.75 -13.19 1.46
CA TRP A 46 -17.55 -14.04 2.35
C TRP A 46 -18.97 -13.51 2.53
N TYR A 47 -19.12 -12.19 2.67
CA TYR A 47 -20.40 -11.51 2.76
C TYR A 47 -21.27 -11.77 1.52
N GLN A 48 -20.71 -11.53 0.33
CA GLN A 48 -21.36 -11.84 -0.93
C GLN A 48 -21.70 -13.33 -1.04
N ARG A 49 -20.80 -14.23 -0.62
CA ARG A 49 -21.09 -15.67 -0.67
C ARG A 49 -22.25 -16.09 0.25
N THR A 50 -22.39 -15.44 1.40
CA THR A 50 -23.43 -15.79 2.38
C THR A 50 -24.79 -15.20 2.00
N PHE A 51 -24.81 -13.97 1.49
CA PHE A 51 -26.05 -13.21 1.34
C PHE A 51 -26.49 -12.96 -0.11
N ALA A 52 -25.61 -13.08 -1.11
CA ALA A 52 -25.97 -12.74 -2.49
C ALA A 52 -27.02 -13.68 -3.09
N TYR A 53 -26.96 -14.99 -2.80
CA TYR A 53 -27.95 -15.96 -3.32
C TYR A 53 -29.28 -15.96 -2.56
N SER A 54 -29.31 -15.45 -1.33
CA SER A 54 -30.50 -15.47 -0.48
C SER A 54 -31.24 -14.14 -0.50
N HIS A 55 -30.54 -13.02 -0.31
CA HIS A 55 -31.15 -11.70 -0.13
C HIS A 55 -30.60 -10.65 -1.11
N GLY A 56 -29.63 -11.01 -1.95
CA GLY A 56 -28.98 -10.10 -2.89
C GLY A 56 -29.43 -10.23 -4.35
N MET A 57 -30.36 -11.15 -4.66
CA MET A 57 -30.79 -11.43 -6.03
C MET A 57 -31.90 -10.49 -6.51
N ASP A 58 -32.85 -10.14 -5.63
CA ASP A 58 -33.96 -9.25 -5.94
C ASP A 58 -33.86 -7.96 -5.13
N SER A 59 -33.54 -6.86 -5.81
CA SER A 59 -33.42 -5.53 -5.21
C SER A 59 -34.75 -4.93 -4.72
N MET A 60 -35.89 -5.49 -5.13
CA MET A 60 -37.21 -5.00 -4.71
C MET A 60 -37.72 -5.66 -3.44
N GLU A 61 -37.07 -6.73 -2.96
CA GLU A 61 -37.46 -7.38 -1.72
C GLU A 61 -36.99 -6.57 -0.49
N PRO A 62 -37.81 -6.46 0.56
CA PRO A 62 -37.46 -5.71 1.78
C PRO A 62 -36.28 -6.32 2.55
N GLU A 63 -35.83 -7.51 2.18
CA GLU A 63 -34.66 -8.15 2.78
C GLU A 63 -33.36 -7.71 2.10
N PHE A 64 -33.43 -7.26 0.85
CA PHE A 64 -32.32 -6.64 0.16
C PHE A 64 -31.90 -5.34 0.85
N GLU A 65 -32.82 -4.42 1.17
CA GLU A 65 -32.50 -3.15 1.85
C GLU A 65 -31.82 -3.32 3.23
N LYS A 66 -31.95 -4.48 3.87
CA LYS A 66 -31.35 -4.76 5.18
C LYS A 66 -29.92 -5.25 5.07
N VAL A 67 -29.56 -5.81 3.92
CA VAL A 67 -28.33 -6.59 3.69
C VAL A 67 -27.49 -5.98 2.55
N TRP A 68 -28.08 -5.21 1.66
CA TRP A 68 -27.40 -4.49 0.59
C TRP A 68 -27.51 -2.99 0.85
#